data_AF-A0A366DIG7-F1
#
_entry.id   AF-A0A366DIG7-F1
#
_cell.length_a   1.000
_cell.length_b   1.000
_cell.length_c   1.000
_cell.angle_alpha   90.00
_cell.angle_beta   90.00
_cell.angle_gamma   90.00
#
_symmetry.space_group_name_H-M   'P 1'
#
loop_
_entity.id
_entity.type
_entity.pdbx_description
1 polymer ?
#
loop_
_entity_poly.entity_id
_entity_poly.type
_entity_poly.pdbx_seq_one_letter_code
_entity_poly.pdbx_strand_id
1 'polypeptide(L)'
;MLIASYRHTERGILAARKKAMILPFVQPVRKHNISSDDRLVPVVAVRFEAFMSMVQAEQTARWIEERQKRYRARFDVIEKRICRVFKVTKNDLHSRRQDMASVSARQAICYWARRLTPLSSPQIGKRLGGCDHSSVLTRVAVYHQKRAKMGRHLRKLHKGGGR
;
A
#
# COMPACT_ATOMS: atom_id res chain seq x y z
N MET A 1 25.57 -11.79 1.71
CA MET A 1 24.10 -11.75 1.51
C MET A 1 23.60 -10.32 1.76
N LEU A 2 23.25 -9.56 0.72
CA LEU A 2 22.70 -8.20 0.86
C LEU A 2 21.21 -8.27 1.23
N ILE A 3 20.98 -8.38 2.54
CA ILE A 3 19.65 -8.38 3.15
C ILE A 3 19.11 -6.95 3.10
N ALA A 4 17.97 -6.74 2.43
CA ALA A 4 17.32 -5.43 2.31
C ALA A 4 17.24 -4.72 3.67
N SER A 5 17.89 -3.55 3.75
CA SER A 5 18.05 -2.77 4.98
C SER A 5 16.70 -2.31 5.54
N TYR A 6 16.63 -2.07 6.85
CA TYR A 6 15.44 -1.62 7.59
C TYR A 6 14.72 -0.45 6.91
N ARG A 7 15.45 0.44 6.23
CA ARG A 7 14.92 1.57 5.43
C ARG A 7 13.91 1.16 4.34
N HIS A 8 13.97 -0.09 3.86
CA HIS A 8 13.12 -0.62 2.80
C HIS A 8 11.94 -1.47 3.33
N THR A 9 11.84 -1.62 4.65
CA THR A 9 10.72 -2.29 5.31
C THR A 9 9.57 -1.32 5.52
N GLU A 10 8.34 -1.84 5.62
CA GLU A 10 7.16 -1.00 5.88
C GLU A 10 7.28 -0.19 7.16
N ARG A 11 7.85 -0.77 8.23
CA ARG A 11 8.14 -0.04 9.47
C ARG A 11 9.12 1.11 9.24
N GLY A 12 10.17 0.89 8.45
CA GLY A 12 11.12 1.95 8.07
C GLY A 12 10.49 3.06 7.22
N ILE A 13 9.65 2.70 6.23
CA ILE A 13 8.94 3.65 5.37
C ILE A 13 7.89 4.43 6.18
N LEU A 14 7.17 3.77 7.09
CA LEU A 14 6.17 4.39 7.96
C LEU A 14 6.79 5.27 9.04
N ALA A 15 7.93 4.87 9.63
CA ALA A 15 8.67 5.70 10.57
C ALA A 15 9.20 6.98 9.88
N ALA A 16 9.74 6.86 8.66
CA ALA A 16 10.16 8.01 7.87
C ALA A 16 8.97 8.91 7.47
N ARG A 17 7.82 8.32 7.10
CA ARG A 17 6.60 9.07 6.79
C ARG A 17 6.00 9.77 8.01
N LYS A 18 5.96 9.11 9.18
CA LYS A 18 5.47 9.71 10.43
C LYS A 18 6.33 10.90 10.84
N LYS A 19 7.65 10.83 10.58
CA LYS A 19 8.58 11.95 10.78
C LYS A 19 8.37 13.10 9.80
N ALA A 20 7.86 12.83 8.58
CA ALA A 20 7.55 13.83 7.56
C ALA A 20 6.08 14.32 7.59
N MET A 21 5.20 13.68 8.37
CA MET A 21 3.76 13.96 8.46
C MET A 21 3.44 14.74 9.75
N ILE A 22 4.21 15.80 9.97
CA ILE A 22 3.97 16.94 10.85
C ILE A 22 4.17 18.10 9.86
N LEU A 23 3.20 18.81 9.26
CA LEU A 23 1.81 19.15 9.54
C LEU A 23 1.05 19.28 8.20
N PRO A 24 -0.29 19.27 8.15
CA PRO A 24 -0.97 20.07 7.14
C PRO A 24 -0.65 21.55 7.40
N PHE A 25 -0.13 22.25 6.41
CA PHE A 25 0.00 23.71 6.42
C PHE A 25 -1.40 24.31 6.50
N VAL A 26 -1.89 24.55 7.71
CA VAL A 26 -3.08 25.36 7.96
C VAL A 26 -2.55 26.73 8.40
N GLN A 27 -2.61 27.70 7.49
CA GLN A 27 -2.35 29.10 7.83
C GLN A 27 -3.42 29.56 8.83
N PRO A 28 -3.06 30.20 9.96
CA PRO A 28 -4.05 30.79 10.84
C PRO A 28 -4.73 31.96 10.12
N VAL A 29 -6.05 31.86 9.91
CA VAL A 29 -6.84 32.95 9.34
C VAL A 29 -6.85 34.11 10.33
N ARG A 30 -6.26 35.24 9.95
CA ARG A 30 -6.30 36.48 10.74
C ARG A 30 -7.74 36.99 10.79
N LYS A 31 -8.34 37.01 11.98
CA LYS A 31 -9.66 37.60 12.19
C LYS A 31 -9.52 39.12 12.08
N HIS A 32 -10.09 39.71 11.03
CA HIS A 32 -10.30 41.16 10.98
C HIS A 32 -11.67 41.49 11.56
N ASN A 33 -11.70 42.51 12.42
CA ASN A 33 -12.89 43.03 13.09
C ASN A 33 -13.91 43.53 12.07
N ILE A 34 -15.04 42.82 11.94
CA ILE A 34 -16.23 43.32 11.26
C ILE A 34 -17.28 43.50 12.34
N SER A 35 -17.52 44.75 12.72
CA SER A 35 -18.66 45.16 13.54
C SER A 35 -19.94 44.98 12.72
N SER A 36 -20.87 44.14 13.20
CA SER A 36 -22.34 44.26 13.01
C SER A 36 -23.06 43.04 13.63
N ASP A 37 -23.92 43.32 14.62
CA ASP A 37 -24.95 42.46 15.24
C ASP A 37 -24.52 41.07 15.77
N ASP A 38 -24.05 41.06 17.02
CA ASP A 38 -23.40 39.96 17.74
C ASP A 38 -24.21 38.65 17.93
N ARG A 39 -25.50 38.63 17.58
CA ARG A 39 -26.37 37.43 17.78
C ARG A 39 -26.42 36.48 16.59
N LEU A 40 -26.16 36.97 15.37
CA LEU A 40 -26.22 36.17 14.14
C LEU A 40 -24.84 35.67 13.70
N VAL A 41 -23.77 36.40 14.07
CA VAL A 41 -22.37 36.03 13.78
C VAL A 41 -22.02 34.62 14.26
N PRO A 42 -22.44 34.14 15.45
CA PRO A 42 -22.11 32.79 15.89
C PRO A 42 -22.74 31.71 15.02
N VAL A 43 -24.01 31.86 14.62
CA VAL A 43 -24.74 30.84 13.85
C VAL A 43 -24.23 30.79 12.40
N VAL A 44 -23.99 31.96 11.80
CA VAL A 44 -23.44 32.07 10.44
C VAL A 44 -21.97 31.62 10.43
N ALA A 45 -21.16 31.99 11.44
CA ALA A 45 -19.78 31.55 11.56
C ALA A 45 -19.67 30.04 11.82
N VAL A 46 -20.51 29.46 12.68
CA VAL A 46 -20.52 28.00 12.93
C VAL A 46 -20.96 27.25 11.67
N ARG A 47 -21.96 27.73 10.92
CA ARG A 47 -22.34 27.14 9.62
C ARG A 47 -21.23 27.31 8.58
N PHE A 48 -20.53 28.44 8.57
CA PHE A 48 -19.42 28.69 7.66
C PHE A 48 -18.20 27.82 7.99
N GLU A 49 -17.84 27.66 9.26
CA GLU A 49 -16.76 26.77 9.71
C GLU A 49 -17.09 25.31 9.41
N ALA A 50 -18.34 24.88 9.63
CA ALA A 50 -18.80 23.54 9.26
C ALA A 50 -18.75 23.33 7.74
N PHE A 51 -19.17 24.35 6.95
CA PHE A 51 -19.08 24.33 5.49
C PHE A 51 -17.62 24.25 5.00
N MET A 52 -16.72 25.07 5.54
CA MET A 52 -15.30 25.03 5.20
C MET A 52 -14.65 23.70 5.60
N SER A 53 -15.03 23.14 6.74
CA SER A 53 -14.57 21.82 7.20
C SER A 53 -15.04 20.70 6.27
N MET A 54 -16.29 20.77 5.79
CA MET A 54 -16.84 19.83 4.81
C MET A 54 -16.10 19.94 3.47
N VAL A 55 -15.88 21.15 2.96
CA VAL A 55 -15.14 21.39 1.71
C VAL A 55 -13.70 20.87 1.82
N GLN A 56 -13.03 21.10 2.95
CA GLN A 56 -11.69 20.56 3.21
C GLN A 56 -11.68 19.02 3.34
N ALA A 57 -12.70 18.43 3.98
CA ALA A 57 -12.86 16.98 4.09
C ALA A 57 -13.05 16.34 2.70
N GLU A 58 -13.82 16.96 1.81
CA GLU A 58 -13.96 16.49 0.43
C GLU A 58 -12.65 16.59 -0.36
N GLN A 59 -11.94 17.72 -0.26
CA GLN A 59 -10.68 17.92 -0.96
C GLN A 59 -9.59 16.95 -0.49
N THR A 60 -9.50 16.72 0.82
CA THR A 60 -8.58 15.74 1.40
C THR A 60 -8.95 14.31 0.99
N ALA A 61 -10.24 13.96 0.94
CA ALA A 61 -10.69 12.68 0.44
C ALA A 61 -10.31 12.47 -1.04
N ARG A 62 -10.56 13.46 -1.90
CA ARG A 62 -10.15 13.45 -3.31
C ARG A 62 -8.63 13.29 -3.46
N TRP A 63 -7.85 14.03 -2.67
CA TRP A 63 -6.39 13.93 -2.66
C TRP A 63 -5.90 12.55 -2.22
N ILE A 64 -6.49 11.97 -1.18
CA ILE A 64 -6.17 10.61 -0.72
C ILE A 64 -6.49 9.60 -1.83
N GLU A 65 -7.64 9.71 -2.48
CA GLU A 65 -8.06 8.80 -3.55
C GLU A 65 -7.13 8.88 -4.76
N GLU A 66 -6.79 10.09 -5.22
CA GLU A 66 -5.83 10.29 -6.30
C GLU A 66 -4.46 9.70 -5.96
N ARG A 67 -3.98 9.91 -4.73
CA ARG A 67 -2.72 9.30 -4.29
C ARG A 67 -2.82 7.78 -4.28
N GLN A 68 -3.92 7.21 -3.82
CA GLN A 68 -4.12 5.76 -3.84
C GLN A 68 -4.11 5.21 -5.28
N LYS A 69 -4.72 5.91 -6.25
CA LYS A 69 -4.68 5.55 -7.68
C LYS A 69 -3.26 5.58 -8.23
N ARG A 70 -2.45 6.59 -7.88
CA ARG A 70 -1.05 6.72 -8.34
C ARG A 70 -0.12 5.62 -7.83
N TYR A 71 -0.39 4.99 -6.68
CA TYR A 71 0.48 3.95 -6.09
C TYR A 71 0.11 2.51 -6.48
N ARG A 72 -0.87 2.28 -7.37
CA ARG A 72 -1.16 0.92 -7.86
C ARG A 72 -0.03 0.45 -8.77
N ALA A 73 0.84 -0.40 -8.23
CA ALA A 73 1.94 -0.95 -9.00
C ALA A 73 1.41 -1.89 -10.09
N ARG A 74 1.97 -1.81 -11.30
CA ARG A 74 1.71 -2.81 -12.34
C ARG A 74 2.41 -4.12 -11.96
N PHE A 75 1.78 -5.26 -12.25
CA PHE A 75 2.34 -6.59 -11.96
C PHE A 75 3.75 -6.76 -12.55
N ASP A 76 3.96 -6.30 -13.78
CA ASP A 76 5.24 -6.46 -14.50
C ASP A 76 6.40 -5.70 -13.84
N VAL A 77 6.08 -4.60 -13.14
CA VAL A 77 7.06 -3.82 -12.37
C VAL A 77 7.48 -4.59 -11.12
N ILE A 78 6.52 -5.24 -10.44
CA ILE A 78 6.79 -6.10 -9.29
C ILE A 78 7.64 -7.29 -9.73
N GLU A 79 7.25 -7.93 -10.84
CA GLU A 79 7.97 -9.06 -11.44
C GLU A 79 9.44 -8.71 -11.73
N LYS A 80 9.69 -7.62 -12.49
CA LYS A 80 11.05 -7.14 -12.76
C LYS A 80 11.85 -6.91 -11.48
N ARG A 81 11.23 -6.33 -10.45
CA ARG A 81 11.91 -6.05 -9.17
C ARG A 81 12.25 -7.32 -8.41
N ILE A 82 11.36 -8.31 -8.40
CA ILE A 82 11.60 -9.61 -7.75
C ILE A 82 12.71 -10.38 -8.47
N CYS A 83 12.68 -10.42 -9.80
CA CYS A 83 13.76 -11.05 -10.60
C CYS A 83 15.13 -10.48 -10.25
N ARG A 84 15.25 -9.15 -10.10
CA ARG A 84 16.50 -8.49 -9.70
C ARG A 84 16.94 -8.85 -8.28
N VAL A 85 16.02 -8.89 -7.32
CA VAL A 85 16.35 -9.18 -5.90
C VAL A 85 16.78 -10.62 -5.71
N PHE A 86 16.11 -11.57 -6.37
CA PHE A 86 16.37 -13.00 -6.22
C PHE A 86 17.35 -13.55 -7.26
N LYS A 87 17.83 -12.71 -8.19
CA LYS A 87 18.71 -13.09 -9.30
C LYS A 87 18.14 -14.27 -10.11
N VAL A 88 16.84 -14.22 -10.41
CA VAL A 88 16.13 -15.23 -11.21
C VAL A 88 15.64 -14.61 -12.51
N THR A 89 15.59 -15.39 -13.59
CA THR A 89 15.01 -14.93 -14.84
C THR A 89 13.48 -14.93 -14.76
N LYS A 90 12.82 -14.24 -15.71
CA LYS A 90 11.34 -14.30 -15.82
C LYS A 90 10.85 -15.71 -16.15
N ASN A 91 11.58 -16.41 -17.01
CA ASN A 91 11.27 -17.78 -17.39
C ASN A 91 11.31 -18.71 -16.18
N ASP A 92 12.32 -18.57 -15.31
CA ASP A 92 12.40 -19.34 -14.07
C ASP A 92 11.20 -19.09 -13.14
N LEU A 93 10.72 -17.85 -13.10
CA LEU A 93 9.57 -17.44 -12.28
C LEU A 93 8.25 -18.04 -12.78
N HIS A 94 8.11 -18.23 -14.10
CA HIS A 94 6.93 -18.84 -14.73
C HIS A 94 7.06 -20.36 -14.91
N SER A 95 8.26 -20.91 -14.76
CA SER A 95 8.51 -22.34 -14.89
C SER A 95 7.97 -23.14 -13.72
N ARG A 96 7.80 -24.45 -13.94
CA ARG A 96 7.50 -25.41 -12.86
C ARG A 96 8.72 -25.77 -12.01
N ARG A 97 9.93 -25.33 -12.39
CA ARG A 97 11.20 -25.63 -11.72
C ARG A 97 11.17 -25.24 -10.23
N GLN A 98 11.61 -26.14 -9.35
CA GLN A 98 11.45 -26.03 -7.89
C GLN A 98 12.74 -25.69 -7.11
N ASP A 99 13.71 -25.07 -7.77
CA ASP A 99 14.92 -24.59 -7.11
C ASP A 99 14.61 -23.60 -5.99
N MET A 100 15.41 -23.64 -4.91
CA MET A 100 15.18 -22.83 -3.71
C MET A 100 15.08 -21.32 -4.00
N ALA A 101 15.86 -20.82 -4.94
CA ALA A 101 15.83 -19.42 -5.39
C ALA A 101 14.50 -19.08 -6.09
N SER A 102 14.10 -19.87 -7.09
CA SER A 102 12.86 -19.69 -7.86
C SER A 102 11.62 -19.88 -7.00
N VAL A 103 11.62 -20.83 -6.07
CA VAL A 103 10.52 -21.03 -5.11
C VAL A 103 10.39 -19.82 -4.18
N SER A 104 11.50 -19.32 -3.64
CA SER A 104 11.49 -18.15 -2.75
C SER A 104 11.07 -16.87 -3.47
N ALA A 105 11.47 -16.70 -4.74
CA ALA A 105 11.03 -15.61 -5.59
C ALA A 105 9.52 -15.68 -5.87
N ARG A 106 8.99 -16.87 -6.22
CA ARG A 106 7.55 -17.08 -6.43
C ARG A 106 6.72 -16.84 -5.16
N GLN A 107 7.23 -17.22 -4.00
CA GLN A 107 6.60 -16.91 -2.71
C GLN A 107 6.53 -15.40 -2.46
N ALA A 108 7.65 -14.69 -2.73
CA ALA A 108 7.71 -13.25 -2.57
C ALA A 108 6.76 -12.52 -3.53
N ILE A 109 6.78 -12.83 -4.82
CA ILE A 109 5.94 -12.14 -5.81
C ILE A 109 4.45 -12.34 -5.51
N CYS A 110 4.00 -13.52 -5.09
CA CYS A 110 2.59 -13.76 -4.73
C CYS A 110 2.13 -12.82 -3.61
N TYR A 111 2.95 -12.64 -2.56
CA TYR A 111 2.65 -11.72 -1.47
C TYR A 111 2.58 -10.27 -1.95
N TRP A 112 3.61 -9.81 -2.68
CA TRP A 112 3.70 -8.42 -3.12
C TRP A 112 2.64 -8.07 -4.16
N ALA A 113 2.33 -8.98 -5.08
CA ALA A 113 1.25 -8.79 -6.05
C ALA A 113 -0.10 -8.64 -5.34
N ARG A 114 -0.41 -9.53 -4.39
CA ARG A 114 -1.68 -9.46 -3.63
C ARG A 114 -1.79 -8.22 -2.74
N ARG A 115 -0.65 -7.63 -2.34
CA ARG A 115 -0.61 -6.42 -1.50
C ARG A 115 -0.67 -5.13 -2.31
N LEU A 116 0.04 -5.05 -3.43
CA LEU A 116 0.27 -3.81 -4.18
C LEU A 116 -0.66 -3.66 -5.38
N THR A 117 -1.32 -4.74 -5.80
CA THR A 117 -2.21 -4.75 -6.96
C THR A 117 -3.62 -5.15 -6.54
N PRO A 118 -4.66 -4.70 -7.27
CA PRO A 118 -6.04 -5.13 -7.05
C PRO A 118 -6.33 -6.54 -7.60
N LEU A 119 -5.31 -7.31 -7.99
CA LEU A 119 -5.49 -8.62 -8.62
C LEU A 119 -5.93 -9.68 -7.60
N SER A 120 -6.85 -10.54 -8.01
CA SER A 120 -7.27 -11.69 -7.22
C SER A 120 -6.25 -12.84 -7.29
N SER A 121 -6.29 -13.79 -6.35
CA SER A 121 -5.43 -14.99 -6.40
C SER A 121 -5.44 -15.73 -7.75
N PRO A 122 -6.60 -16.02 -8.37
CA PRO A 122 -6.61 -16.69 -9.67
C PRO A 122 -5.98 -15.84 -10.77
N GLN A 123 -6.19 -14.51 -10.76
CA GLN A 123 -5.55 -13.62 -11.72
C GLN A 123 -4.03 -13.59 -11.57
N ILE A 124 -3.53 -13.60 -10.33
CA ILE A 124 -2.09 -13.69 -10.04
C ILE A 124 -1.53 -15.03 -10.52
N GLY A 125 -2.23 -16.14 -10.24
CA GLY A 125 -1.83 -17.49 -10.67
C GLY A 125 -1.74 -17.63 -12.19
N LYS A 126 -2.72 -17.09 -12.93
CA LYS A 126 -2.73 -17.05 -14.40
C LYS A 126 -1.51 -16.31 -14.96
N ARG A 127 -1.12 -15.19 -14.34
CA ARG A 127 0.06 -14.41 -14.74
C ARG A 127 1.39 -15.11 -14.44
N LEU A 128 1.44 -16.01 -13.45
CA LEU A 128 2.64 -16.77 -13.04
C LEU A 128 2.77 -18.14 -13.74
N GLY A 129 2.27 -18.26 -14.97
CA GLY A 129 2.34 -19.51 -15.74
C GLY A 129 1.21 -20.50 -15.43
N GLY A 130 0.01 -20.02 -15.08
CA GLY A 130 -1.18 -20.88 -14.94
C GLY A 130 -1.24 -21.68 -13.63
N CYS A 131 -0.76 -21.11 -12.52
CA CYS A 131 -0.85 -21.75 -11.21
C CYS A 131 -2.27 -21.66 -10.62
N ASP A 132 -2.71 -22.70 -9.91
CA ASP A 132 -3.97 -22.70 -9.18
C ASP A 132 -4.01 -21.59 -8.10
N HIS A 133 -5.21 -21.05 -7.86
CA HIS A 133 -5.41 -19.99 -6.87
C HIS A 133 -5.05 -20.45 -5.44
N SER A 134 -5.28 -21.73 -5.12
CA SER A 134 -4.91 -22.37 -3.85
C SER A 134 -3.39 -22.36 -3.66
N SER A 135 -2.64 -22.68 -4.72
CA SER A 135 -1.17 -22.59 -4.73
C SER A 135 -0.68 -21.17 -4.44
N VAL A 136 -1.35 -20.14 -4.96
CA VAL A 136 -1.02 -18.74 -4.65
C VAL A 136 -1.23 -18.44 -3.16
N LEU A 137 -2.36 -18.89 -2.59
CA LEU A 137 -2.65 -18.69 -1.16
C LEU A 137 -1.62 -19.40 -0.27
N THR A 138 -1.27 -20.65 -0.58
CA THR A 138 -0.25 -21.40 0.15
C THR A 138 1.10 -20.71 0.08
N ARG A 139 1.52 -20.22 -1.09
CA ARG A 139 2.78 -19.48 -1.26
C ARG A 139 2.82 -18.20 -0.42
N VAL A 140 1.70 -17.48 -0.32
CA VAL A 140 1.57 -16.28 0.54
C VAL A 140 1.74 -16.63 2.01
N ALA A 141 1.08 -17.69 2.48
CA ALA A 141 1.18 -18.15 3.87
C ALA A 141 2.62 -18.57 4.22
N VAL A 142 3.26 -19.35 3.34
CA VAL A 142 4.65 -19.78 3.52
C VAL A 142 5.60 -18.57 3.54
N TYR A 143 5.39 -17.57 2.68
CA TYR A 143 6.20 -16.36 2.69
C TYR A 143 6.09 -15.59 4.01
N HIS A 144 4.87 -15.49 4.57
CA HIS A 144 4.63 -14.90 5.88
C HIS A 144 5.39 -15.63 6.99
N GLN A 145 5.30 -16.96 7.03
CA GLN A 145 6.00 -17.77 8.03
C GLN A 145 7.52 -17.61 7.92
N LYS A 146 8.08 -17.68 6.70
CA LYS A 146 9.52 -17.47 6.47
C LYS A 146 9.97 -16.10 6.97
N ARG A 147 9.17 -15.05 6.74
CA ARG A 147 9.49 -13.68 7.20
C ARG A 147 9.36 -13.52 8.70
N ALA A 148 8.35 -14.14 9.33
CA ALA A 148 8.21 -14.17 10.78
C ALA A 148 9.42 -14.83 11.45
N LYS A 149 9.90 -15.98 10.93
CA LYS A 149 11.12 -16.64 11.42
C LYS A 149 12.38 -15.75 11.32
N MET A 150 12.42 -14.83 10.36
CA MET A 150 13.49 -13.83 10.21
C MET A 150 13.28 -12.57 11.08
N GLY A 151 12.35 -12.58 12.04
CA GLY A 151 12.01 -11.41 12.87
C GLY A 151 11.28 -10.30 12.11
N ARG A 152 10.72 -10.59 10.92
CA ARG A 152 9.99 -9.62 10.09
C ARG A 152 8.49 -9.89 10.12
N HIS A 153 7.72 -8.89 10.55
CA HIS A 153 6.26 -8.98 10.58
C HIS A 153 5.63 -8.43 9.30
N LEU A 154 5.10 -9.37 8.50
CA LEU A 154 4.20 -9.18 7.36
C LEU A 154 2.92 -8.40 7.72
N ARG A 155 2.48 -7.38 6.97
CA ARG A 155 1.07 -6.92 7.08
C ARG A 155 0.13 -8.08 6.73
N LYS A 156 -0.83 -8.37 7.60
CA LYS A 156 -1.88 -9.37 7.33
C LYS A 156 -2.67 -8.95 6.09
N LEU A 157 -2.74 -9.83 5.10
CA LEU A 157 -3.59 -9.62 3.93
C LEU A 157 -4.97 -10.12 4.28
N HIS A 158 -5.98 -9.26 4.18
CA HIS A 158 -7.36 -9.72 4.30
C HIS A 158 -7.62 -10.78 3.23
N LYS A 159 -8.37 -11.83 3.58
CA LYS A 159 -8.99 -12.71 2.58
C LYS A 159 -9.97 -11.81 1.82
N GLY A 160 -9.51 -11.20 0.72
CA GLY A 160 -10.33 -10.29 -0.06
C GLY A 160 -11.66 -10.98 -0.36
N GLY A 161 -12.74 -10.36 0.12
CA GLY A 161 -14.10 -10.75 -0.22
C GLY A 161 -14.19 -10.87 -1.73
N GLY A 162 -14.67 -12.02 -2.17
CA GLY A 162 -15.28 -12.10 -3.48
C GLY A 162 -16.33 -10.99 -3.56
N ARG A 163 -16.34 -10.29 -4.68
CA ARG A 163 -17.63 -9.79 -5.15
C ARG A 163 -18.53 -10.99 -5.39
#